data_AF-A0A0W0ETK2-F1
#
_entry.id   AF-A0A0W0ETK2-F1
#
_cell.length_a   1.000
_cell.length_b   1.000
_cell.length_c   1.000
_cell.angle_alpha   90.00
_cell.angle_beta   90.00
_cell.angle_gamma   90.00
#
_symmetry.space_group_name_H-M   'P 1'
#
loop_
_entity.id
_entity.type
_entity.pdbx_description
1 polymer ?
#
loop_
_entity_poly.entity_id
_entity_poly.type
_entity_poly.pdbx_seq_one_letter_code
_entity_poly.pdbx_strand_id
1 'polypeptide(L)'
;MVVETLVDIFANVQASRYLSVAGVVILLYDHLLTFSDEVELLVVLLHVWSIWERKSRFVKGIMALYIATHLASIVSLATAVLMIISVTTFSHELRLCIMSDRDVSFTMLWVPELVFEVSMLDAVIWNALDRPRSEKGELEDMLHRDDFDSITVGEPDIVGDGATLVDISRSRAIQVMPL
;
A
#
# COMPACT_ATOMS: atom_id res chain seq x y z
N MET A 1 -44.52 13.79 -28.11
CA MET A 1 -43.56 12.89 -28.78
C MET A 1 -42.30 13.64 -29.23
N VAL A 2 -42.30 14.43 -30.31
CA VAL A 2 -41.08 15.15 -30.78
C VAL A 2 -40.53 16.15 -29.74
N VAL A 3 -41.40 16.88 -29.04
CA VAL A 3 -40.97 17.85 -28.01
C VAL A 3 -40.33 17.16 -26.80
N GLU A 4 -40.87 16.04 -26.33
CA GLU A 4 -40.30 15.28 -25.21
C GLU A 4 -38.94 14.68 -25.57
N THR A 5 -38.81 14.10 -26.78
CA THR A 5 -37.51 13.62 -27.26
C THR A 5 -36.47 14.72 -27.37
N LEU A 6 -36.88 15.95 -27.74
CA LEU A 6 -35.95 17.08 -27.80
C LEU A 6 -35.51 17.52 -26.39
N VAL A 7 -36.43 17.57 -25.42
CA VAL A 7 -36.09 17.90 -24.02
C VAL A 7 -35.10 16.88 -23.44
N ASP A 8 -35.31 15.59 -23.69
CA ASP A 8 -34.40 14.53 -23.24
C ASP A 8 -33.01 14.65 -23.89
N ILE A 9 -32.94 14.95 -25.20
CA ILE A 9 -31.68 15.17 -25.90
C ILE A 9 -30.95 16.39 -25.32
N PHE A 10 -31.64 17.52 -25.12
CA PHE A 10 -31.02 18.72 -24.54
C PHE A 10 -30.53 18.50 -23.11
N ALA A 11 -31.29 17.79 -22.28
CA ALA A 11 -30.88 17.42 -20.92
C ALA A 11 -29.65 16.51 -20.92
N ASN A 12 -29.62 15.50 -21.80
CA ASN A 12 -28.52 14.55 -21.91
C ASN A 12 -27.24 15.22 -22.46
N VAL A 13 -27.38 16.17 -23.39
CA VAL A 13 -26.26 16.95 -23.94
C VAL A 13 -25.73 17.98 -22.94
N GLN A 14 -26.58 18.57 -22.09
CA GLN A 14 -26.10 19.46 -21.03
C GLN A 14 -25.35 18.68 -19.94
N ALA A 15 -25.82 17.47 -19.62
CA ALA A 15 -25.14 16.56 -18.69
C ALA A 15 -23.73 16.16 -19.18
N SER A 16 -23.55 15.87 -20.48
CA SER A 16 -22.25 15.46 -21.02
C SER A 16 -21.15 16.51 -20.85
N ARG A 17 -21.50 17.80 -20.94
CA ARG A 17 -20.56 18.92 -20.76
C ARG A 17 -19.96 18.98 -19.35
N TYR A 18 -20.80 18.78 -18.34
CA TYR A 18 -20.34 18.74 -16.94
C TYR A 18 -19.63 17.43 -16.64
N LEU A 19 -20.00 16.34 -17.33
CA LEU A 19 -19.43 15.02 -17.14
C LEU A 19 -17.96 14.93 -17.58
N SER A 20 -17.56 15.57 -18.68
CA SER A 20 -16.13 15.59 -19.10
C SER A 20 -15.26 16.38 -18.12
N VAL A 21 -15.73 17.55 -17.67
CA VAL A 21 -15.01 18.38 -16.68
C VAL A 21 -14.96 17.67 -15.34
N ALA A 22 -16.07 17.11 -14.88
CA ALA A 22 -16.12 16.31 -13.67
C ALA A 22 -15.21 15.08 -13.76
N GLY A 23 -15.15 14.41 -14.91
CA GLY A 23 -14.25 13.27 -15.15
C GLY A 23 -12.77 13.65 -15.03
N VAL A 24 -12.36 14.78 -15.60
CA VAL A 24 -10.97 15.27 -15.44
C VAL A 24 -10.67 15.62 -13.99
N VAL A 25 -11.62 16.27 -13.29
CA VAL A 25 -11.45 16.61 -11.87
C VAL A 25 -11.35 15.35 -11.01
N ILE A 26 -12.20 14.35 -11.25
CA ILE A 26 -12.17 13.07 -10.54
C ILE A 26 -10.85 12.35 -10.78
N LEU A 27 -10.39 12.24 -12.03
CA LEU A 27 -9.11 11.60 -12.36
C LEU A 27 -7.91 12.34 -11.73
N LEU A 28 -7.95 13.67 -11.69
CA LEU A 28 -6.93 14.47 -11.01
C LEU A 28 -6.96 14.20 -9.50
N TYR A 29 -8.15 14.15 -8.91
CA TYR A 29 -8.34 13.93 -7.48
C TYR A 29 -7.90 12.52 -7.06
N ASP A 30 -8.25 11.53 -7.88
CA ASP A 30 -7.84 10.13 -7.76
C ASP A 30 -6.30 10.04 -7.75
N HIS A 31 -5.63 10.65 -8.74
CA HIS A 31 -4.17 10.67 -8.79
C HIS A 31 -3.51 11.37 -7.59
N LEU A 32 -4.14 12.43 -7.05
CA LEU A 32 -3.66 13.11 -5.85
C LEU A 32 -3.85 12.28 -4.57
N LEU A 33 -4.94 11.51 -4.48
CA LEU A 33 -5.19 10.60 -3.36
C LEU A 33 -4.19 9.44 -3.38
N THR A 34 -3.99 8.81 -4.53
CA THR A 34 -3.03 7.72 -4.71
C THR A 34 -1.61 8.16 -4.30
N PHE A 35 -1.21 9.40 -4.64
CA PHE A 35 0.10 9.92 -4.21
C PHE A 35 0.26 10.00 -2.69
N SER A 36 -0.80 10.32 -1.95
CA SER A 36 -0.75 10.37 -0.48
C SER A 36 -0.51 8.98 0.10
N ASP A 37 -1.25 7.99 -0.39
CA ASP A 37 -1.17 6.60 0.09
C ASP A 37 0.18 5.97 -0.24
N GLU A 38 0.73 6.25 -1.42
CA GLU A 38 2.06 5.79 -1.84
C GLU A 38 3.18 6.31 -0.94
N VAL A 39 3.12 7.57 -0.49
CA VAL A 39 4.16 8.15 0.38
C VAL A 39 4.15 7.46 1.74
N GLU A 40 2.97 7.21 2.31
CA GLU A 40 2.85 6.44 3.55
C GLU A 40 3.38 5.03 3.38
N LEU A 41 3.06 4.40 2.25
CA LEU A 41 3.51 3.06 1.91
C LEU A 41 5.04 3.00 1.75
N LEU A 42 5.66 3.98 1.09
CA LEU A 42 7.11 4.11 0.97
C LEU A 42 7.76 4.27 2.35
N VAL A 43 7.17 5.02 3.27
CA VAL A 43 7.67 5.17 4.64
C VAL A 43 7.61 3.83 5.40
N VAL A 44 6.50 3.10 5.29
CA VAL A 44 6.36 1.76 5.90
C VAL A 44 7.36 0.79 5.30
N LEU A 45 7.52 0.79 3.98
CA LEU A 45 8.54 0.01 3.28
C LEU A 45 9.93 0.38 3.79
N LEU A 46 10.30 1.67 3.83
CA LEU A 46 11.61 2.12 4.34
C LEU A 46 11.87 1.67 5.78
N HIS A 47 10.83 1.65 6.63
CA HIS A 47 10.92 1.15 8.00
C HIS A 47 11.14 -0.37 8.05
N VAL A 48 10.34 -1.14 7.30
CA VAL A 48 10.51 -2.60 7.12
C VAL A 48 11.87 -2.93 6.52
N TRP A 49 12.35 -2.10 5.60
CA TRP A 49 13.66 -2.20 4.96
C TRP A 49 14.82 -1.86 5.89
N SER A 50 14.63 -0.91 6.81
CA SER A 50 15.62 -0.65 7.87
C SER A 50 15.80 -1.87 8.78
N ILE A 51 14.77 -2.72 8.90
CA ILE A 51 14.81 -3.98 9.64
C ILE A 51 15.50 -5.09 8.82
N TRP A 52 15.42 -5.05 7.49
CA TRP A 52 16.01 -6.04 6.58
C TRP A 52 17.43 -5.60 6.17
N GLU A 53 18.45 -6.19 6.79
CA GLU A 53 19.87 -5.81 6.70
C GLU A 53 20.38 -5.47 5.27
N ARG A 54 20.28 -4.17 4.93
CA ARG A 54 21.19 -3.35 4.10
C ARG A 54 21.76 -3.94 2.80
N LYS A 55 21.04 -4.77 2.03
CA LYS A 55 21.44 -5.10 0.65
C LYS A 55 20.90 -4.08 -0.37
N SER A 56 21.74 -3.09 -0.71
CA SER A 56 21.44 -1.95 -1.62
C SER A 56 20.91 -2.32 -3.03
N ARG A 57 21.13 -3.55 -3.51
CA ARG A 57 20.68 -3.98 -4.85
C ARG A 57 19.16 -3.99 -4.99
N PHE A 58 18.45 -4.48 -3.98
CA PHE A 58 16.99 -4.56 -4.01
C PHE A 58 16.35 -3.16 -3.87
N VAL A 59 16.98 -2.22 -3.16
CA VAL A 59 16.54 -0.80 -3.08
C VAL A 59 16.53 -0.15 -4.45
N LYS A 60 17.56 -0.41 -5.26
CA LYS A 60 17.60 0.11 -6.64
C LYS A 60 16.52 -0.53 -7.53
N GLY A 61 16.20 -1.80 -7.30
CA GLY A 61 15.14 -2.51 -8.02
C GLY A 61 13.75 -1.93 -7.73
N ILE A 62 13.41 -1.75 -6.45
CA ILE A 62 12.09 -1.24 -6.06
C ILE A 62 11.91 0.23 -6.44
N MET A 63 12.96 1.05 -6.33
CA MET A 63 12.92 2.44 -6.80
C MET A 63 12.75 2.55 -8.31
N ALA A 64 13.41 1.67 -9.09
CA ALA A 64 13.21 1.62 -10.53
C ALA A 64 11.79 1.19 -10.90
N LEU A 65 11.24 0.20 -10.18
CA LEU A 65 9.85 -0.24 -10.36
C LEU A 65 8.86 0.88 -10.05
N TYR A 66 9.05 1.59 -8.93
CA TYR A 66 8.23 2.75 -8.55
C TYR A 66 8.22 3.83 -9.65
N ILE A 67 9.39 4.22 -10.15
CA ILE A 67 9.50 5.21 -11.23
C ILE A 67 8.80 4.71 -12.50
N ALA A 68 8.95 3.43 -12.85
CA ALA A 68 8.31 2.85 -14.03
C ALA A 68 6.78 2.84 -13.91
N THR A 69 6.23 2.47 -12.76
CA THR A 69 4.79 2.51 -12.48
C THR A 69 4.26 3.94 -12.56
N HIS A 70 4.95 4.91 -11.97
CA HIS A 70 4.55 6.30 -12.04
C HIS A 70 4.49 6.85 -13.45
N LEU A 71 5.51 6.55 -14.26
CA LEU A 71 5.52 6.95 -15.67
C LEU A 71 4.35 6.30 -16.43
N ALA A 72 4.07 5.02 -16.17
CA ALA A 72 2.93 4.33 -16.78
C ALA A 72 1.58 4.93 -16.35
N SER A 73 1.40 5.27 -15.07
CA SER A 73 0.19 5.94 -14.55
C SER A 73 -0.01 7.31 -15.21
N ILE A 74 1.03 8.15 -15.29
CA ILE A 74 0.95 9.46 -15.96
C ILE A 74 0.59 9.30 -17.44
N VAL A 75 1.18 8.33 -18.13
CA VAL A 75 0.85 8.04 -19.54
C VAL A 75 -0.60 7.56 -19.69
N SER A 76 -1.09 6.72 -18.78
CA SER A 76 -2.47 6.24 -18.78
C SER A 76 -3.47 7.39 -18.56
N LEU A 77 -3.16 8.33 -17.67
CA LEU A 77 -3.95 9.54 -17.46
C LEU A 77 -3.92 10.46 -18.69
N ALA A 78 -2.74 10.70 -19.25
CA ALA A 78 -2.59 11.54 -20.43
C ALA A 78 -3.35 10.96 -21.64
N THR A 79 -3.27 9.65 -21.85
CA THR A 79 -4.01 8.97 -22.92
C THR A 79 -5.52 9.04 -22.68
N ALA A 80 -6.01 8.88 -21.44
CA ALA A 80 -7.43 9.08 -21.11
C ALA A 80 -7.91 10.50 -21.43
N VAL A 81 -7.14 11.53 -21.04
CA VAL A 81 -7.48 12.93 -21.31
C VAL A 81 -7.48 13.23 -22.80
N LEU A 82 -6.49 12.75 -23.56
CA LEU A 82 -6.44 12.94 -25.01
C LEU A 82 -7.58 12.19 -25.74
N MET A 83 -7.98 11.01 -25.23
CA MET A 83 -9.16 10.31 -25.72
C MET A 83 -10.43 11.14 -25.47
N ILE A 84 -10.61 11.67 -24.26
CA ILE A 84 -11.76 12.53 -23.93
C ILE A 84 -11.82 13.75 -24.85
N ILE A 85 -10.69 14.43 -25.10
CA ILE A 85 -10.64 15.61 -25.97
C ILE A 85 -10.92 15.25 -27.43
N SER A 86 -10.31 14.19 -27.96
CA SER A 86 -10.49 13.78 -29.36
C SER A 86 -11.90 13.27 -29.68
N VAL A 87 -12.60 12.74 -28.67
CA VAL A 87 -13.98 12.26 -28.80
C VAL A 87 -15.00 13.41 -28.74
N THR A 88 -14.62 14.59 -28.22
CA THR A 88 -15.48 15.77 -28.22
C THR A 88 -15.45 16.51 -29.56
N THR A 89 -16.46 16.30 -30.40
CA THR A 89 -16.64 17.10 -31.63
C THR A 89 -17.63 18.24 -31.39
N PHE A 90 -17.27 19.44 -31.83
CA PHE A 90 -18.11 20.63 -31.69
C PHE A 90 -19.17 20.65 -32.79
N SER A 91 -20.43 20.46 -32.42
CA SER A 91 -21.56 20.52 -33.35
C SER A 91 -22.06 21.96 -33.50
N HIS A 92 -22.05 22.46 -34.74
CA HIS A 92 -22.42 23.85 -35.03
C HIS A 92 -23.95 24.10 -34.88
N GLU A 93 -24.76 23.07 -35.10
CA GLU A 93 -26.23 23.12 -35.01
C GLU A 93 -26.73 23.24 -33.56
N LEU A 94 -26.04 22.59 -32.61
CA LEU A 94 -26.42 22.60 -31.20
C LEU A 94 -25.54 23.52 -30.36
N ARG A 95 -24.45 24.09 -30.93
CA ARG A 95 -23.40 24.86 -30.25
C ARG A 95 -22.82 24.12 -29.04
N LEU A 96 -22.71 22.80 -29.13
CA LEU A 96 -22.34 21.91 -28.03
C LEU A 96 -21.34 20.84 -28.49
N CYS A 97 -20.48 20.42 -27.56
CA CYS A 97 -19.58 19.28 -27.76
C CYS A 97 -20.34 17.98 -27.47
N ILE A 98 -20.37 17.06 -28.44
CA ILE A 98 -20.97 15.73 -28.25
C ILE A 98 -19.87 14.68 -28.16
N MET A 99 -20.05 13.73 -27.23
CA MET A 99 -19.11 12.65 -26.98
C MET A 99 -19.50 11.48 -27.90
N SER A 100 -18.66 11.18 -28.89
CA SER A 100 -18.92 10.10 -29.85
C SER A 100 -18.68 8.72 -29.21
N ASP A 101 -19.60 7.78 -29.45
CA ASP A 101 -19.55 6.43 -28.91
C ASP A 101 -18.28 5.70 -29.36
N ARG A 102 -17.43 5.33 -28.40
CA ARG A 102 -16.18 4.59 -28.61
C ARG A 102 -16.06 3.60 -27.45
N ASP A 103 -15.97 2.32 -27.78
CA ASP A 103 -15.72 1.22 -26.84
C ASP A 103 -14.26 1.29 -26.33
N VAL A 104 -13.96 2.24 -25.45
CA VAL A 104 -12.67 2.30 -24.74
C VAL A 104 -12.81 1.59 -23.39
N SER A 105 -12.15 0.45 -23.27
CA SER A 105 -12.05 -0.30 -22.02
C SER A 105 -11.19 0.46 -21.02
N PHE A 106 -11.82 1.18 -20.10
CA PHE A 106 -11.15 1.87 -18.98
C PHE A 106 -10.30 0.94 -18.12
N THR A 107 -10.49 -0.37 -18.20
CA THR A 107 -9.73 -1.41 -17.48
C THR A 107 -8.21 -1.28 -17.62
N MET A 108 -7.69 -0.75 -18.73
CA MET A 108 -6.24 -0.57 -18.90
C MET A 108 -5.63 0.54 -18.02
N LEU A 109 -6.43 1.46 -17.47
CA LEU A 109 -5.92 2.53 -16.59
C LEU A 109 -5.39 2.02 -15.24
N TRP A 110 -5.93 0.90 -14.77
CA TRP A 110 -5.79 0.41 -13.39
C TRP A 110 -4.64 -0.61 -13.28
N VAL A 111 -4.18 -1.11 -14.42
CA VAL A 111 -3.16 -2.17 -14.51
C VAL A 111 -1.82 -1.74 -13.89
N PRO A 112 -1.31 -0.51 -14.13
CA PRO A 112 -0.05 -0.08 -13.50
C PRO A 112 -0.12 -0.08 -11.97
N GLU A 113 -1.22 0.40 -11.40
CA GLU A 113 -1.42 0.49 -9.95
C GLU A 113 -1.53 -0.89 -9.32
N LEU A 114 -2.30 -1.80 -9.93
CA LEU A 114 -2.43 -3.18 -9.45
C LEU A 114 -1.07 -3.92 -9.45
N VAL A 115 -0.25 -3.72 -10.49
CA VAL A 115 1.07 -4.36 -10.59
C VAL A 115 1.99 -3.90 -9.47
N PHE A 116 1.93 -2.62 -9.11
CA PHE A 116 2.74 -2.08 -8.02
C PHE A 116 2.30 -2.64 -6.67
N GLU A 117 1.00 -2.67 -6.38
CA GLU A 117 0.46 -3.27 -5.14
C GLU A 117 0.87 -4.73 -4.99
N VAL A 118 0.74 -5.54 -6.05
CA VAL A 118 1.12 -6.96 -6.03
C VAL A 118 2.61 -7.11 -5.72
N SER A 119 3.47 -6.32 -6.36
CA SER A 119 4.92 -6.39 -6.14
C SER A 119 5.33 -6.09 -4.70
N MET A 120 4.61 -5.20 -4.02
CA MET A 120 4.86 -4.84 -2.63
C MET A 120 4.28 -5.87 -1.67
N LEU A 121 3.10 -6.42 -1.96
CA LEU A 121 2.55 -7.56 -1.21
C LEU A 121 3.53 -8.73 -1.23
N ASP A 122 4.08 -9.04 -2.40
CA ASP A 122 5.08 -10.08 -2.52
C ASP A 122 6.31 -9.78 -1.64
N ALA A 123 6.82 -8.54 -1.66
CA ALA A 123 7.94 -8.12 -0.81
C ALA A 123 7.65 -8.24 0.70
N VAL A 124 6.43 -7.90 1.13
CA VAL A 124 6.00 -8.03 2.53
C VAL A 124 5.84 -9.50 2.92
N ILE A 125 5.28 -10.33 2.02
CA ILE A 125 5.17 -11.79 2.23
C ILE A 125 6.55 -12.41 2.35
N TRP A 126 7.50 -12.00 1.50
CA TRP A 126 8.90 -12.42 1.63
C TRP A 126 9.50 -12.02 2.98
N ASN A 127 9.26 -10.80 3.44
CA ASN A 127 9.73 -10.34 4.74
C ASN A 127 9.09 -11.10 5.92
N ALA A 128 7.80 -11.46 5.82
CA ALA A 128 7.11 -12.24 6.85
C ALA A 128 7.63 -13.68 6.93
N LEU A 129 7.98 -14.28 5.78
CA LEU A 129 8.54 -15.64 5.72
C LEU A 129 10.01 -15.70 6.15
N ASP A 130 10.79 -14.65 5.88
CA ASP A 130 12.21 -14.59 6.23
C ASP A 130 12.46 -14.39 7.75
N ARG A 131 11.43 -13.98 8.50
CA ARG A 131 11.41 -14.05 9.97
C ARG A 131 10.55 -15.23 10.45
N PRO A 132 11.00 -16.49 10.32
CA PRO A 132 10.39 -17.55 11.10
C PRO A 132 10.68 -17.22 12.58
N ARG A 133 9.64 -17.05 13.40
CA ARG A 133 9.76 -16.95 14.85
C ARG A 133 10.56 -18.18 15.35
N SER A 134 11.84 -17.98 15.57
CA SER A 134 12.78 -18.97 16.09
C SER A 134 12.60 -19.21 17.60
N GLU A 135 11.52 -18.70 18.21
CA GLU A 135 11.14 -18.96 19.60
C GLU A 135 10.67 -20.40 19.86
N LYS A 136 10.52 -21.23 18.81
CA LYS A 136 10.20 -22.64 19.00
C LYS A 136 11.34 -23.40 19.68
N GLY A 137 12.58 -22.92 19.60
CA GLY A 137 13.70 -23.56 20.31
C GLY A 137 13.77 -23.20 21.80
N GLU A 138 13.60 -21.92 22.14
CA GLU A 138 13.83 -21.44 23.52
C GLU A 138 12.65 -21.76 24.45
N LEU A 139 11.40 -21.63 23.98
CA LEU A 139 10.22 -21.97 24.78
C LEU A 139 10.02 -23.49 24.93
N GLU A 140 10.38 -24.28 23.92
CA GLU A 140 10.36 -25.75 24.00
C GLU A 140 11.43 -26.26 24.96
N ASP A 141 12.63 -25.67 24.94
CA ASP A 141 13.72 -26.02 25.86
C ASP A 141 13.40 -25.59 27.30
N MET A 142 12.74 -24.45 27.51
CA MET A 142 12.24 -24.05 28.83
C MET A 142 11.14 -24.97 29.36
N LEU A 143 10.17 -25.35 28.52
CA LEU A 143 9.06 -26.22 28.95
C LEU A 143 9.51 -27.67 29.19
N HIS A 144 10.47 -28.17 28.39
CA HIS A 144 11.08 -29.49 28.61
C HIS A 144 11.92 -29.52 29.89
N ARG A 145 12.48 -28.38 30.30
CA ARG A 145 13.26 -28.27 31.54
C ARG A 145 12.37 -28.19 32.79
N ASP A 146 11.23 -27.52 32.70
CA ASP A 146 10.28 -27.38 33.83
C ASP A 146 9.49 -28.69 34.12
N ASP A 147 9.19 -29.50 33.09
CA ASP A 147 8.53 -30.80 33.30
C ASP A 147 9.43 -31.80 34.05
N PHE A 148 10.75 -31.74 33.84
CA PHE A 148 11.71 -32.65 34.48
C PHE A 148 11.91 -32.33 35.98
N ASP A 149 11.90 -31.03 36.34
CA ASP A 149 12.11 -30.61 37.73
C ASP A 149 10.88 -30.88 38.62
N SER A 150 9.67 -30.89 38.04
CA SER A 150 8.43 -31.21 38.77
C SER A 150 8.29 -32.71 39.13
N ILE A 151 9.00 -33.61 38.44
CA ILE A 151 8.92 -35.07 38.67
C ILE A 151 9.97 -35.56 39.68
N THR A 152 11.08 -34.83 39.87
CA THR A 152 12.16 -35.26 40.78
C THR A 152 12.17 -34.60 42.16
N VAL A 153 11.41 -33.52 42.39
CA VAL A 153 11.35 -32.88 43.72
C VAL A 153 10.25 -33.49 44.58
N GLY A 154 10.50 -34.74 44.99
CA GLY A 154 9.97 -35.28 46.23
C GLY A 154 11.07 -35.30 47.28
N GLU A 155 11.43 -34.13 47.83
CA GLU A 155 11.84 -33.94 49.24
C GLU A 155 12.11 -32.43 49.50
N PRO A 156 11.47 -31.79 50.50
CA PRO A 156 11.71 -30.38 50.83
C PRO A 156 12.85 -30.23 51.85
N ASP A 157 14.05 -29.87 51.41
CA ASP A 157 15.14 -29.45 52.30
C ASP A 157 15.21 -27.93 52.43
N ILE A 158 14.83 -27.47 53.61
CA ILE A 158 14.96 -26.11 54.15
C ILE A 158 16.42 -25.81 54.52
N VAL A 159 17.19 -25.14 53.66
CA VAL A 159 18.45 -24.48 54.06
C VAL A 159 18.65 -23.18 53.27
N GLY A 160 18.73 -22.06 53.98
CA GLY A 160 19.06 -20.76 53.42
C GLY A 160 20.57 -20.53 53.30
N ASP A 161 20.99 -19.72 52.33
CA ASP A 161 22.09 -18.77 52.49
C ASP A 161 22.06 -17.72 51.36
N GLY A 162 22.54 -16.52 51.66
CA GLY A 162 22.32 -15.29 50.89
C GLY A 162 23.15 -15.19 49.60
N ALA A 163 22.46 -14.90 48.50
CA ALA A 163 23.08 -14.41 47.27
C ALA A 163 22.04 -13.76 46.34
N THR A 164 21.51 -12.57 46.68
CA THR A 164 20.58 -11.86 45.76
C THR A 164 20.59 -10.33 45.87
N LEU A 165 21.70 -9.73 46.31
CA LEU A 165 21.85 -8.26 46.35
C LEU A 165 22.71 -7.66 45.23
N VAL A 166 23.22 -8.47 44.29
CA VAL A 166 24.09 -7.99 43.20
C VAL A 166 23.30 -7.56 41.96
N ASP A 167 22.06 -8.01 41.76
CA ASP A 167 21.39 -7.85 40.45
C ASP A 167 20.52 -6.57 40.30
N ILE A 168 20.27 -5.84 41.39
CA ILE A 168 19.47 -4.60 41.33
C ILE A 168 20.26 -3.42 40.73
N SER A 169 21.59 -3.52 40.65
CA SER A 169 22.43 -2.46 40.07
C SER A 169 22.37 -2.40 38.54
N ARG A 170 22.04 -3.52 37.86
CA ARG A 170 22.06 -3.59 36.39
C ARG A 170 20.77 -3.09 35.72
N SER A 171 19.67 -2.98 36.47
CA SER A 171 18.38 -2.50 35.97
C SER A 171 18.27 -0.98 35.77
N ARG A 172 19.25 -0.18 36.22
CA ARG A 172 19.19 1.31 36.09
C ARG A 172 20.00 1.89 34.93
N ALA A 173 20.60 1.06 34.07
CA ALA A 173 21.49 1.52 33.01
C ALA A 173 20.86 1.52 31.59
N ILE A 174 19.62 1.03 31.42
CA ILE A 174 18.94 1.03 30.11
C ILE A 174 17.59 1.76 30.23
N GLN A 175 17.65 3.00 30.69
CA GLN A 175 16.53 3.93 30.59
C GLN A 175 17.04 5.36 30.39
N VAL A 176 17.49 5.66 29.17
CA VAL A 176 17.66 7.00 28.60
C VAL A 176 17.78 6.82 27.07
N MET A 177 16.67 6.83 26.31
CA MET A 177 16.05 7.97 25.59
C MET A 177 16.93 8.57 24.46
N PRO A 178 16.38 9.27 23.45
CA PRO A 178 14.98 9.33 22.95
C PRO A 178 14.84 9.49 21.40
N LEU A 179 13.57 9.54 20.96
CA LEU A 179 13.00 10.20 19.75
C LEU A 179 13.40 9.68 18.37
#